data_AF-A0A5E8AWW6-F1
#
_entry.id   AF-A0A5E8AWW6-F1
#
_cell.length_a   1.000
_cell.length_b   1.000
_cell.length_c   1.000
_cell.angle_alpha   90.00
_cell.angle_beta   90.00
_cell.angle_gamma   90.00
#
_symmetry.space_group_name_H-M   'P 1'
#
loop_
_entity.id
_entity.type
_entity.pdbx_description
1 polymer ?
#
loop_
_entity_poly.entity_id
_entity_poly.type
_entity_poly.pdbx_seq_one_letter_code
_entity_poly.pdbx_strand_id
1 'polypeptide(L)'
;MGNSSSSGKSTKPLVTKQDEAILQMKIQRDNIKKYQRRIRTVLDREREIAKECLAKGDKNRALLALRKKKYQEQLLIQTDKHLETLEDLTQNIEFAKIQKDIVFGLEQGNKVLKEINKEMTIERVEKIMDDSAEGIAYQKEISEMLAQNISNDDEIAVQEELEALEKEEIEKSLPIMPKVPSTKLNEAPSSHQNEEESYEDTGKQPILA
;
A
#
# COMPACT_ATOMS: atom_id res chain seq x y z
N MET A 1 47.43 -13.16 -37.25
CA MET A 1 47.34 -11.77 -36.77
C MET A 1 46.35 -11.05 -37.68
N GLY A 2 45.07 -10.89 -37.39
CA GLY A 2 44.43 -10.57 -36.11
C GLY A 2 44.17 -9.06 -36.06
N ASN A 3 43.14 -8.58 -36.76
CA ASN A 3 42.60 -7.23 -36.53
C ASN A 3 41.13 -7.13 -36.98
N SER A 4 40.23 -7.69 -36.17
CA SER A 4 38.81 -7.40 -36.24
C SER A 4 38.55 -6.12 -35.43
N SER A 5 38.49 -4.99 -36.13
CA SER A 5 38.05 -3.71 -35.57
C SER A 5 36.56 -3.78 -35.25
N SER A 6 36.25 -3.98 -33.97
CA SER A 6 34.92 -3.78 -33.40
C SER A 6 34.58 -2.29 -33.48
N SER A 7 33.90 -1.87 -34.54
CA SER A 7 33.25 -0.55 -34.54
C SER A 7 32.09 -0.60 -33.55
N GLY A 8 32.35 -0.13 -32.34
CA GLY A 8 31.33 0.21 -31.37
C GLY A 8 30.46 1.30 -31.99
N LYS A 9 29.35 0.90 -32.61
CA LYS A 9 28.27 1.81 -32.97
C LYS A 9 27.76 2.40 -31.66
N SER A 10 28.19 3.62 -31.36
CA SER A 10 27.59 4.45 -30.32
C SER A 10 26.10 4.60 -30.65
N THR A 11 25.27 3.79 -30.02
CA THR A 11 23.82 3.93 -30.03
C THR A 11 23.50 5.22 -29.28
N LYS A 12 23.53 6.35 -30.00
CA LYS A 12 22.92 7.58 -29.49
C LYS A 12 21.48 7.20 -29.12
N PRO A 13 21.00 7.49 -27.89
CA PRO A 13 19.62 7.21 -27.54
C PRO A 13 18.73 7.90 -28.57
N LEU A 14 17.93 7.12 -29.30
CA LEU A 14 17.00 7.67 -30.28
C LEU A 14 16.00 8.52 -29.50
N VAL A 15 16.08 9.84 -29.67
CA VAL A 15 15.11 10.78 -29.13
C VAL A 15 13.74 10.32 -29.64
N THR A 16 12.85 9.96 -28.72
CA THR A 16 11.51 9.51 -29.11
C THR A 16 10.65 10.72 -29.44
N LYS A 17 9.60 10.53 -30.25
CA LYS A 17 8.59 11.59 -30.49
C LYS A 17 7.98 12.13 -29.19
N GLN A 18 7.97 11.31 -28.13
CA GLN A 18 7.51 11.70 -26.80
C GLN A 18 8.48 12.69 -26.15
N ASP A 19 9.79 12.44 -26.25
CA ASP A 19 10.82 13.33 -25.71
C ASP A 19 10.85 14.67 -26.48
N GLU A 20 10.60 14.67 -27.79
CA GLU A 20 10.43 15.90 -28.59
C GLU A 20 9.23 16.73 -28.12
N ALA A 21 8.09 16.09 -27.85
CA ALA A 21 6.89 16.77 -27.35
C ALA A 21 7.13 17.37 -25.95
N ILE A 22 7.77 16.62 -25.05
CA ILE A 22 8.15 17.10 -23.71
C ILE A 22 9.11 18.30 -23.83
N LEU A 23 10.07 18.25 -24.75
CA LEU A 23 11.00 19.35 -25.00
C LEU A 23 10.25 20.60 -25.50
N GLN A 24 9.33 20.45 -26.46
CA GLN A 24 8.52 21.57 -26.96
C GLN A 24 7.70 22.23 -25.85
N MET A 25 7.10 21.43 -24.97
CA MET A 25 6.39 21.95 -23.80
C MET A 25 7.33 22.71 -22.86
N LYS A 26 8.52 22.17 -22.55
CA LYS A 26 9.52 22.84 -21.70
C LYS A 26 9.98 24.17 -22.33
N ILE A 27 10.18 24.22 -23.64
CA ILE A 27 10.49 25.46 -24.37
C ILE A 27 9.34 26.47 -24.22
N GLN A 28 8.09 26.02 -24.38
CA GLN A 28 6.92 26.89 -24.25
C GLN A 28 6.78 27.47 -22.84
N ARG A 29 7.02 26.65 -21.81
CA ARG A 29 7.09 27.08 -20.41
C ARG A 29 8.09 28.22 -20.22
N ASP A 30 9.29 28.05 -20.77
CA ASP A 30 10.37 29.02 -20.61
C ASP A 30 10.07 30.32 -21.38
N ASN A 31 9.41 30.22 -22.53
CA ASN A 31 8.91 31.37 -23.29
C ASN A 31 7.83 32.15 -22.50
N ILE A 32 6.90 31.44 -21.87
CA ILE A 32 5.88 32.03 -20.98
C ILE A 32 6.55 32.75 -19.80
N LYS A 33 7.55 32.13 -19.15
CA LYS A 33 8.33 32.77 -18.06
C LYS A 33 9.11 34.00 -18.52
N LYS A 34 9.61 34.01 -19.77
CA LYS A 34 10.24 35.22 -20.36
C LYS A 34 9.20 36.31 -20.62
N TYR A 35 8.02 35.95 -21.12
CA TYR A 35 6.93 36.88 -21.37
C TYR A 35 6.40 37.52 -20.08
N GLN A 36 6.22 36.72 -19.03
CA GLN A 36 5.85 37.17 -17.68
C GLN A 36 6.83 38.23 -17.14
N ARG A 37 8.14 38.01 -17.31
CA ARG A 37 9.17 38.99 -16.94
C ARG A 37 9.03 40.31 -17.71
N ARG A 38 8.75 40.25 -19.02
CA ARG A 38 8.53 41.46 -19.83
C ARG A 38 7.29 42.24 -19.37
N ILE A 39 6.18 41.56 -19.11
CA ILE A 39 4.95 42.19 -18.61
C ILE A 39 5.21 42.90 -17.27
N ARG A 40 5.94 42.27 -16.35
CA ARG A 40 6.28 42.90 -15.06
C ARG A 40 7.05 44.21 -15.25
N THR A 41 8.06 44.22 -16.12
CA THR A 41 8.79 45.46 -16.44
C THR A 41 7.89 46.54 -17.05
N VAL A 42 6.92 46.16 -17.89
CA VAL A 42 5.96 47.12 -18.45
C VAL A 42 5.03 47.66 -17.37
N LEU A 43 4.56 46.82 -16.46
CA LEU A 43 3.68 47.19 -15.35
C LEU A 43 4.36 48.19 -14.41
N ASP A 44 5.64 47.97 -14.10
CA ASP A 44 6.45 48.90 -13.30
C ASP A 44 6.58 50.27 -13.99
N ARG A 45 6.86 50.28 -15.30
CA ARG A 45 6.90 51.52 -16.10
C ARG A 45 5.56 52.23 -16.15
N GLU A 46 4.45 51.52 -16.36
CA GLU A 46 3.11 52.12 -16.37
C GLU A 46 2.76 52.72 -15.00
N ARG A 47 3.25 52.13 -13.91
CA ARG A 47 3.13 52.69 -12.56
C ARG A 47 3.95 53.97 -12.39
N GLU A 48 5.17 54.03 -12.91
CA GLU A 48 5.99 55.25 -12.91
C GLU A 48 5.34 56.36 -13.72
N ILE A 49 4.90 56.06 -14.94
CA ILE A 49 4.19 57.02 -15.81
C ILE A 49 2.93 57.55 -15.12
N ALA A 50 2.16 56.68 -14.46
CA ALA A 50 0.98 57.10 -13.71
C ALA A 50 1.34 58.08 -12.58
N LYS A 51 2.44 57.82 -11.84
CA LYS A 51 2.93 58.73 -10.78
C LYS A 51 3.38 60.07 -11.36
N GLU A 52 4.12 60.07 -12.46
CA GLU A 52 4.57 61.30 -13.13
C GLU A 52 3.41 62.14 -13.66
N CYS A 53 2.41 61.51 -14.28
CA CYS A 53 1.22 62.21 -14.76
C CYS A 53 0.41 62.82 -13.60
N LEU A 54 0.33 62.14 -12.46
CA LEU A 54 -0.30 62.70 -11.26
C LEU A 54 0.48 63.90 -10.70
N ALA A 55 1.81 63.84 -10.68
CA ALA A 55 2.66 64.96 -10.26
C ALA A 55 2.51 66.19 -11.17
N LYS A 56 2.28 65.97 -12.47
CA LYS A 56 2.02 67.03 -13.47
C LYS A 56 0.57 67.56 -13.46
N GLY A 57 -0.33 66.96 -12.67
CA GLY A 57 -1.74 67.34 -12.60
C GLY A 57 -2.63 66.76 -13.72
N ASP A 58 -2.06 65.95 -14.62
CA ASP A 58 -2.76 65.37 -15.79
C ASP A 58 -3.57 64.12 -15.42
N LYS A 59 -4.74 64.33 -14.80
CA LYS A 59 -5.62 63.22 -14.34
C LYS A 59 -6.06 62.28 -15.47
N ASN A 60 -6.36 62.79 -16.66
CA ASN A 60 -6.84 61.97 -17.79
C ASN A 60 -5.77 60.98 -18.28
N ARG A 61 -4.50 61.40 -18.33
CA ARG A 61 -3.37 60.54 -18.72
C ARG A 61 -3.04 59.52 -17.63
N ALA A 62 -3.11 59.92 -16.36
CA ALA A 62 -2.94 59.01 -15.24
C ALA A 62 -4.01 57.89 -15.24
N LEU A 63 -5.28 58.23 -15.49
CA LEU A 63 -6.36 57.24 -15.61
C LEU A 63 -6.14 56.25 -16.76
N LEU A 64 -5.66 56.73 -17.92
CA LEU A 64 -5.33 55.86 -19.04
C LEU A 64 -4.19 54.89 -18.70
N ALA A 65 -3.12 55.38 -18.05
CA ALA A 65 -2.00 54.54 -17.61
C ALA A 65 -2.47 53.45 -16.61
N LEU A 66 -3.33 53.81 -15.65
CA LEU A 66 -3.89 52.86 -14.70
C LEU A 66 -4.80 51.80 -15.36
N ARG A 67 -5.57 52.17 -16.39
CA ARG A 67 -6.36 51.22 -17.17
C ARG A 67 -5.48 50.21 -17.91
N LYS A 68 -4.38 50.67 -18.53
CA LYS A 68 -3.39 49.80 -19.18
C LYS A 68 -2.73 48.86 -18.17
N LYS A 69 -2.38 49.38 -17.00
CA LYS A 69 -1.81 48.59 -15.89
C LYS A 69 -2.76 47.46 -15.47
N LYS A 70 -4.05 47.77 -15.29
CA LYS A 70 -5.06 46.76 -14.93
C LYS A 70 -5.22 45.68 -16.01
N TYR A 71 -5.13 46.06 -17.29
CA TYR A 71 -5.16 45.09 -18.39
C TYR A 71 -3.92 44.18 -18.40
N GLN A 72 -2.73 44.74 -18.19
CA GLN A 72 -1.48 43.98 -18.06
C GLN A 72 -1.52 43.02 -16.85
N GLU A 73 -2.10 43.44 -15.73
CA GLU A 73 -2.31 42.59 -14.55
C GLU A 73 -3.24 41.40 -14.86
N GLN A 74 -4.34 41.63 -15.59
CA GLN A 74 -5.22 40.55 -16.03
C GLN A 74 -4.50 39.57 -16.96
N LEU A 75 -3.70 40.09 -17.88
CA LEU A 75 -2.89 39.28 -18.80
C LEU A 75 -1.83 38.46 -18.05
N LEU A 76 -1.24 39.02 -16.99
CA LEU A 76 -0.31 38.31 -16.11
C LEU A 76 -1.01 37.14 -15.42
N ILE A 77 -2.21 37.36 -14.86
CA ILE A 77 -3.01 36.30 -14.22
C ILE A 77 -3.36 35.19 -15.21
N GLN A 78 -3.75 35.51 -16.44
CA GLN A 78 -4.01 34.51 -17.48
C GLN A 78 -2.74 33.73 -17.83
N THR A 79 -1.61 34.43 -17.96
CA THR A 79 -0.30 33.83 -18.24
C THR A 79 0.12 32.87 -17.14
N ASP A 80 -0.12 33.22 -15.87
CA ASP A 80 0.18 32.37 -14.71
C ASP A 80 -0.68 31.09 -14.72
N LYS A 81 -1.97 31.20 -15.05
CA LYS A 81 -2.85 30.02 -15.23
C LYS A 81 -2.40 29.12 -16.37
N HIS A 82 -1.98 29.69 -17.49
CA HIS A 82 -1.44 28.92 -18.61
C HIS A 82 -0.13 28.23 -18.24
N LEU A 83 0.69 28.87 -17.40
CA LEU A 83 1.92 28.26 -16.89
C LEU A 83 1.62 27.06 -15.99
N GLU A 84 0.70 27.20 -15.05
CA GLU A 84 0.22 26.12 -14.17
C GLU A 84 -0.30 24.94 -14.99
N THR A 85 -1.19 25.20 -15.94
CA THR A 85 -1.76 24.17 -16.85
C THR A 85 -0.65 23.40 -17.58
N LEU A 86 0.42 24.08 -17.99
CA LEU A 86 1.51 23.48 -18.75
C LEU A 86 2.49 22.70 -17.85
N GLU A 87 2.69 23.14 -16.61
CA GLU A 87 3.42 22.41 -15.58
C GLU A 87 2.67 21.11 -15.20
N ASP A 88 1.36 21.19 -14.98
CA ASP A 88 0.50 20.03 -14.74
C ASP A 88 0.53 19.02 -15.89
N LEU A 89 0.39 19.50 -17.14
CA LEU A 89 0.43 18.61 -18.30
C LEU A 89 1.80 17.93 -18.44
N THR A 90 2.89 18.63 -18.12
CA THR A 90 4.23 18.03 -18.14
C THR A 90 4.35 16.92 -17.11
N GLN A 91 3.90 17.17 -15.88
CA GLN A 91 3.90 16.17 -14.80
C GLN A 91 3.03 14.96 -15.16
N ASN A 92 1.85 15.18 -15.74
CA ASN A 92 0.95 14.12 -16.18
C ASN A 92 1.59 13.25 -17.27
N ILE A 93 2.33 13.83 -18.22
CA ILE A 93 3.06 13.07 -19.24
C ILE A 93 4.20 12.25 -18.63
N GLU A 94 4.95 12.81 -17.68
CA GLU A 94 6.01 12.10 -16.97
C GLU A 94 5.44 10.92 -16.16
N PHE A 95 4.29 11.11 -15.51
CA PHE A 95 3.57 10.04 -14.83
C PHE A 95 3.06 8.97 -15.81
N ALA A 96 2.48 9.37 -16.94
CA ALA A 96 2.02 8.42 -17.97
C ALA A 96 3.17 7.58 -18.56
N LYS A 97 4.38 8.16 -18.66
CA LYS A 97 5.59 7.42 -19.06
C LYS A 97 5.93 6.32 -18.06
N ILE A 98 5.90 6.63 -16.76
CA ILE A 98 6.11 5.63 -15.70
C ILE A 98 5.01 4.57 -15.74
N GLN A 99 3.76 4.98 -15.92
CA GLN A 99 2.62 4.06 -15.98
C GLN A 99 2.75 3.07 -17.15
N LYS A 100 3.23 3.52 -18.31
CA LYS A 100 3.56 2.64 -19.44
C LYS A 100 4.60 1.58 -19.05
N ASP A 101 5.66 1.99 -18.34
CA ASP A 101 6.72 1.06 -17.93
C ASP A 101 6.21 0.04 -16.90
N ILE A 102 5.32 0.45 -15.98
CA ILE A 102 4.65 -0.46 -15.04
C ILE A 102 3.81 -1.48 -15.80
N VAL A 103 3.01 -1.05 -16.79
CA VAL A 103 2.19 -1.97 -17.61
C VAL A 103 3.07 -2.98 -18.35
N PHE A 104 4.19 -2.53 -18.92
CA PHE A 104 5.14 -3.42 -19.58
C PHE A 104 5.77 -4.42 -18.60
N GLY A 105 6.10 -4.00 -17.38
CA GLY A 105 6.55 -4.88 -16.30
C GLY A 105 5.51 -5.93 -15.90
N LEU A 106 4.24 -5.55 -15.80
CA LEU A 106 3.12 -6.46 -15.53
C LEU A 106 2.93 -7.48 -16.67
N GLU A 107 3.04 -7.04 -17.93
CA GLU A 107 2.97 -7.95 -19.08
C GLU A 107 4.09 -9.00 -19.06
N GLN A 108 5.32 -8.58 -18.74
CA GLN A 108 6.44 -9.52 -18.58
C GLN A 108 6.23 -10.47 -17.42
N GLY A 109 5.81 -9.97 -16.25
CA GLY A 109 5.49 -10.80 -15.09
C GLY A 109 4.41 -11.83 -15.41
N ASN A 110 3.37 -11.44 -16.16
CA ASN A 110 2.31 -12.35 -16.61
C ASN A 110 2.85 -13.42 -17.57
N LYS A 111 3.76 -13.08 -18.49
CA LYS A 111 4.42 -14.06 -19.38
C LYS A 111 5.22 -15.08 -18.58
N VAL A 112 6.04 -14.63 -17.62
CA VAL A 112 6.83 -15.52 -16.75
C VAL A 112 5.91 -16.40 -15.91
N LEU A 113 4.85 -15.85 -15.32
CA LEU A 113 3.86 -16.65 -14.59
C LEU A 113 3.19 -17.70 -15.47
N LYS A 114 2.88 -17.37 -16.73
CA LYS A 114 2.35 -18.35 -17.69
C LYS A 114 3.34 -19.45 -18.03
N GLU A 115 4.63 -19.15 -18.08
CA GLU A 115 5.68 -20.15 -18.30
C GLU A 115 5.82 -21.06 -17.08
N ILE A 116 5.89 -20.50 -15.87
CA ILE A 116 5.91 -21.26 -14.61
C ILE A 116 4.68 -22.15 -14.49
N ASN A 117 3.48 -21.63 -14.80
CA ASN A 117 2.25 -22.41 -14.77
C ASN A 117 2.17 -23.48 -15.87
N LYS A 118 2.96 -23.38 -16.95
CA LYS A 118 3.09 -24.43 -17.95
C LYS A 118 4.07 -25.51 -17.51
N GLU A 119 5.17 -25.12 -16.86
CA GLU A 119 6.16 -26.04 -16.29
C GLU A 119 5.59 -26.82 -15.09
N MET A 120 4.76 -26.17 -14.27
CA MET A 120 3.86 -26.83 -13.32
C MET A 120 2.70 -27.46 -14.08
N THR A 121 2.98 -28.55 -14.79
CA THR A 121 1.96 -29.26 -15.55
C THR A 121 0.82 -29.72 -14.64
N ILE A 122 -0.42 -29.52 -15.10
CA ILE A 122 -1.62 -30.08 -14.47
C ILE A 122 -1.42 -31.60 -14.27
N GLU A 123 -0.80 -32.27 -15.23
CA GLU A 123 -0.45 -33.70 -15.14
C GLU A 123 0.46 -34.03 -13.94
N ARG A 124 1.43 -33.17 -13.58
CA ARG A 124 2.29 -33.41 -12.40
C ARG A 124 1.50 -33.21 -11.11
N VAL A 125 0.58 -32.26 -11.09
CA VAL A 125 -0.30 -32.00 -9.94
C VAL A 125 -1.33 -33.11 -9.78
N GLU A 126 -2.00 -33.52 -10.86
CA GLU A 126 -2.92 -34.66 -10.88
C GLU A 126 -2.21 -35.94 -10.43
N LYS A 127 -1.01 -36.22 -10.95
CA LYS A 127 -0.24 -37.40 -10.54
C LYS A 127 0.16 -37.37 -9.06
N ILE A 128 0.50 -36.20 -8.51
CA ILE A 128 0.78 -36.07 -7.06
C ILE A 128 -0.50 -36.26 -6.25
N MET A 129 -1.66 -35.78 -6.72
CA MET A 129 -2.93 -36.00 -6.04
C MET A 129 -3.36 -37.47 -6.09
N ASP A 130 -3.17 -38.13 -7.23
CA ASP A 130 -3.46 -39.56 -7.41
C ASP A 130 -2.51 -40.42 -6.56
N ASP A 131 -1.20 -40.19 -6.61
CA ASP A 131 -0.20 -40.89 -5.79
C ASP A 131 -0.49 -40.69 -4.29
N SER A 132 -0.95 -39.49 -3.90
CA SER A 132 -1.30 -39.20 -2.51
C SER A 132 -2.62 -39.86 -2.09
N ALA A 133 -3.61 -39.94 -2.99
CA ALA A 133 -4.86 -40.64 -2.73
C ALA A 133 -4.65 -42.16 -2.62
N GLU A 134 -3.80 -42.72 -3.48
CA GLU A 134 -3.39 -44.12 -3.44
C GLU A 134 -2.60 -44.44 -2.16
N GLY A 135 -1.67 -43.56 -1.75
CA GLY A 135 -0.94 -43.70 -0.48
C GLY A 135 -1.87 -43.68 0.75
N ILE A 136 -2.90 -42.83 0.75
CA ILE A 136 -3.92 -42.81 1.82
C ILE A 136 -4.76 -44.09 1.80
N ALA A 137 -5.16 -44.56 0.62
CA ALA A 137 -5.92 -45.81 0.49
C ALA A 137 -5.11 -47.02 0.97
N TYR A 138 -3.82 -47.09 0.61
CA TYR A 138 -2.92 -48.16 1.05
C TYR A 138 -2.68 -48.13 2.56
N GLN A 139 -2.47 -46.95 3.15
CA GLN A 139 -2.41 -46.78 4.61
C GLN A 139 -3.69 -47.27 5.30
N LYS A 140 -4.84 -46.97 4.71
CA LYS A 140 -6.13 -47.39 5.23
C LYS A 140 -6.33 -48.90 5.13
N GLU A 141 -5.92 -49.51 4.02
CA GLU A 141 -5.94 -50.97 3.84
C GLU A 141 -5.01 -51.68 4.84
N ILE A 142 -3.79 -51.15 5.07
CA ILE A 142 -2.90 -51.66 6.11
C ILE A 142 -3.56 -51.55 7.50
N SER A 143 -4.17 -50.39 7.79
CA SER A 143 -4.86 -50.15 9.06
C SER A 143 -6.02 -51.14 9.25
N GLU A 144 -6.80 -51.41 8.20
CA GLU A 144 -7.89 -52.39 8.23
C GLU A 144 -7.38 -53.83 8.37
N MET A 145 -6.29 -54.20 7.69
CA MET A 145 -5.68 -55.53 7.84
C MET A 145 -5.05 -55.75 9.22
N LEU A 146 -4.44 -54.72 9.80
CA LEU A 146 -3.95 -54.76 11.18
C LEU A 146 -5.11 -54.93 12.15
N ALA A 147 -6.18 -54.14 12.01
CA ALA A 147 -7.38 -54.25 12.84
C ALA A 147 -8.09 -55.62 12.73
N GLN A 148 -8.07 -56.26 11.55
CA GLN A 148 -8.67 -57.58 11.36
C GLN A 148 -7.83 -58.75 11.92
N ASN A 149 -6.50 -58.59 12.04
CA ASN A 149 -5.60 -59.65 12.49
C ASN A 149 -5.18 -59.56 13.96
N ILE A 150 -5.58 -58.51 14.68
CA ILE A 150 -5.32 -58.34 16.10
C ILE A 150 -6.41 -59.04 16.91
N SER A 151 -6.02 -59.80 17.93
CA SER A 151 -6.95 -60.43 18.88
C SER A 151 -7.51 -59.40 19.87
N ASN A 152 -8.71 -59.61 20.40
CA ASN A 152 -9.28 -58.71 21.43
C ASN A 152 -8.36 -58.54 22.66
N ASP A 153 -7.60 -59.58 23.02
CA ASP A 153 -6.64 -59.49 24.14
C ASP A 153 -5.42 -58.61 23.79
N ASP A 154 -5.00 -58.61 22.52
CA ASP A 154 -3.91 -57.77 22.02
C ASP A 154 -4.36 -56.31 21.89
N GLU A 155 -5.62 -56.03 21.52
CA GLU A 155 -6.18 -54.67 21.55
C GLU A 155 -6.19 -54.07 22.96
N ILE A 156 -6.53 -54.88 23.97
CA ILE A 156 -6.52 -54.44 25.37
C ILE A 156 -5.10 -54.09 25.80
N ALA A 157 -4.10 -54.91 25.47
CA ALA A 157 -2.70 -54.63 25.80
C ALA A 157 -2.18 -53.35 25.12
N VAL A 158 -2.54 -53.12 23.85
CA VAL A 158 -2.19 -51.88 23.12
C VAL A 158 -2.86 -50.66 23.75
N GLN A 159 -4.13 -50.77 24.16
CA GLN A 159 -4.85 -49.68 24.81
C GLN A 159 -4.26 -49.33 26.18
N GLU A 160 -3.85 -50.34 26.96
CA GLU A 160 -3.14 -50.14 28.23
C GLU A 160 -1.78 -49.44 28.05
N GLU A 161 -1.03 -49.80 27.00
CA GLU A 161 0.23 -49.14 26.65
C GLU A 161 0.01 -47.68 26.19
N LEU A 162 -1.02 -47.44 25.39
CA LEU A 162 -1.41 -46.08 24.98
C LEU A 162 -1.74 -45.21 26.19
N GLU A 163 -2.53 -45.72 27.14
CA GLU A 163 -2.86 -45.00 28.38
C GLU A 163 -1.63 -44.73 29.25
N ALA A 164 -0.65 -45.62 29.26
CA ALA A 164 0.62 -45.40 29.97
C ALA A 164 1.43 -44.27 29.32
N LEU A 165 1.54 -44.26 27.99
CA LEU A 165 2.22 -43.20 27.23
C LEU A 165 1.51 -41.85 27.38
N GLU A 166 0.19 -41.81 27.35
CA GLU A 166 -0.58 -40.59 27.59
C GLU A 166 -0.33 -40.03 29.01
N LYS A 167 -0.30 -40.90 30.03
CA LYS A 167 0.04 -40.49 31.41
C LYS A 167 1.47 -39.95 31.51
N GLU A 168 2.44 -40.58 30.84
CA GLU A 168 3.83 -40.09 30.80
C GLU A 168 3.97 -38.74 30.08
N GLU A 169 3.25 -38.53 28.98
CA GLU A 169 3.26 -37.28 28.21
C GLU A 169 2.58 -36.15 29.01
N ILE A 170 1.48 -36.46 29.71
CA ILE A 170 0.81 -35.54 30.64
C ILE A 170 1.73 -35.22 31.81
N GLU A 171 2.41 -36.19 32.41
CA GLU A 171 3.33 -35.96 33.52
C GLU A 171 4.55 -35.11 33.12
N LYS A 172 5.03 -35.25 31.88
CA LYS A 172 6.07 -34.39 31.29
C LYS A 172 5.58 -32.98 30.94
N SER A 173 4.29 -32.82 30.59
CA SER A 173 3.70 -31.53 30.20
C SER A 173 3.03 -30.77 31.34
N LEU A 174 2.85 -31.39 32.51
CA LEU A 174 2.41 -30.69 33.72
C LEU A 174 3.50 -29.71 34.18
N PRO A 175 3.25 -28.38 34.17
CA PRO A 175 4.16 -27.43 34.78
C PRO A 175 4.26 -27.75 36.27
N ILE A 176 5.49 -27.75 36.81
CA ILE A 176 5.78 -27.95 38.24
C ILE A 176 4.94 -26.96 39.05
N MET A 177 3.80 -27.40 39.58
CA MET A 177 2.95 -26.54 40.39
C MET A 177 3.52 -26.51 41.82
N PRO A 178 3.77 -25.32 42.40
CA PRO A 178 4.40 -25.23 43.71
C PRO A 178 3.48 -25.79 44.80
N LYS A 179 4.08 -26.58 45.71
CA LYS A 179 3.42 -27.16 46.89
C LYS A 179 2.74 -26.05 47.72
N VAL A 180 1.42 -26.09 47.79
CA VAL A 180 0.65 -25.19 48.65
C VAL A 180 0.93 -25.54 50.12
N PRO A 181 1.29 -24.57 50.99
CA PRO A 181 1.60 -24.85 52.38
C PRO A 181 0.35 -25.26 53.17
N SER A 182 0.44 -26.40 53.85
CA SER A 182 -0.54 -26.82 54.86
C SER A 182 -0.46 -25.86 56.06
N THR A 183 -1.40 -24.92 56.15
CA THR A 183 -1.60 -24.13 57.37
C THR A 183 -2.95 -24.48 57.96
N LYS A 184 -2.90 -24.98 59.20
CA LYS A 184 -4.05 -25.48 59.96
C LYS A 184 -5.05 -24.35 60.20
N LEU A 185 -6.31 -24.62 59.87
CA LEU A 185 -7.47 -23.87 60.30
C LEU A 185 -7.50 -23.82 61.84
N ASN A 186 -7.39 -22.62 62.41
CA ASN A 186 -7.69 -22.37 63.82
C ASN A 186 -9.12 -21.82 63.92
N GLU A 187 -9.90 -22.49 64.78
CA GLU A 187 -11.29 -22.18 65.10
C GLU A 187 -11.40 -20.90 65.95
N ALA A 188 -12.23 -19.95 65.47
CA ALA A 188 -13.19 -19.08 66.18
C ALA A 188 -12.71 -18.15 67.35
N PRO A 189 -13.38 -17.00 67.66
CA PRO A 189 -14.83 -16.81 67.52
C PRO A 189 -15.37 -15.42 67.09
N SER A 190 -16.52 -15.49 66.40
CA SER A 190 -17.71 -14.62 66.42
C SER A 190 -17.59 -13.11 66.65
N SER A 191 -18.09 -12.30 65.70
CA SER A 191 -19.37 -11.57 65.86
C SER A 191 -19.66 -10.60 64.70
N HIS A 192 -20.86 -10.76 64.13
CA HIS A 192 -21.80 -9.72 63.68
C HIS A 192 -21.54 -8.79 62.46
N GLN A 193 -22.59 -8.80 61.61
CA GLN A 193 -23.15 -7.72 60.77
C GLN A 193 -22.44 -7.48 59.43
N ASN A 194 -22.98 -7.99 58.31
CA ASN A 194 -24.02 -7.36 57.46
C ASN A 194 -23.63 -5.95 57.01
N GLU A 195 -23.24 -5.80 55.75
CA GLU A 195 -23.49 -4.62 54.92
C GLU A 195 -23.27 -5.01 53.45
N GLU A 196 -24.39 -5.32 52.77
CA GLU A 196 -24.53 -5.28 51.31
C GLU A 196 -24.98 -3.86 50.95
N GLU A 197 -24.16 -3.09 50.24
CA GLU A 197 -24.58 -1.90 49.48
C GLU A 197 -24.37 -2.23 47.99
N SER A 198 -25.43 -2.64 47.28
CA SER A 198 -26.44 -1.82 46.58
C SER A 198 -25.92 -1.21 45.27
N TYR A 199 -26.42 -1.78 44.17
CA TYR A 199 -26.37 -1.24 42.81
C TYR A 199 -27.26 0.01 42.71
N GLU A 200 -26.69 1.12 42.20
CA GLU A 200 -27.46 2.32 41.86
C GLU A 200 -28.26 2.11 40.55
N ASP A 201 -29.57 2.02 40.72
CA ASP A 201 -30.62 2.16 39.71
C ASP A 201 -30.87 3.66 39.43
N THR A 202 -30.58 4.12 38.22
CA THR A 202 -30.99 5.46 37.76
C THR A 202 -32.29 5.35 36.96
N GLY A 203 -33.38 5.29 37.70
CA GLY A 203 -34.73 5.40 37.16
C GLY A 203 -34.96 6.74 36.45
N LYS A 204 -35.37 6.68 35.17
CA LYS A 204 -36.29 7.67 34.59
C LYS A 204 -37.69 7.10 34.68
N GLN A 205 -38.52 7.79 35.47
CA GLN A 205 -39.90 7.44 35.77
C GLN A 205 -40.85 7.59 34.56
N PRO A 206 -41.96 6.83 34.54
CA PRO A 206 -43.07 6.96 33.59
C PRO A 206 -44.20 7.84 34.12
N ILE A 207 -44.98 8.47 33.23
CA ILE A 207 -46.35 8.98 33.49
C ILE A 207 -47.13 8.84 32.16
N LEU A 208 -47.98 7.82 31.97
CA LEU A 208 -49.42 7.69 32.31
C LEU A 208 -50.36 8.50 31.40
N ALA A 209 -51.00 7.79 30.45
CA ALA A 209 -52.45 7.69 30.18
C ALA A 209 -52.69 7.33 28.70
#